data_AF-A0A1Q7C225-F1
#
_entry.id   AF-A0A1Q7C225-F1
#
_cell.length_a   1.000
_cell.length_b   1.000
_cell.length_c   1.000
_cell.angle_alpha   90.00
_cell.angle_beta   90.00
_cell.angle_gamma   90.00
#
_symmetry.space_group_name_H-M   'P 1'
#
loop_
_entity.id
_entity.type
_entity.pdbx_description
1 polymer ?
#
loop_
_entity_poly.entity_id
_entity_poly.type
_entity_poly.pdbx_seq_one_letter_code
_entity_poly.pdbx_strand_id
1 'polypeptide(L)'
;MITTTAPITAARAAALFVSSLSATDQPTYAEAETAIRHALLTHGSVRGCVADVAASYGDYPELAASRMRWARTVVESLYAHQARPRGRTRTRPIGVHRRLVSECLAVAA
;
A
#
# COMPACT_ATOMS: atom_id res chain seq x y z
N MET A 1 0.74 16.74 -16.18
CA MET A 1 -0.49 16.19 -15.57
C MET A 1 -0.07 15.15 -14.55
N ILE A 2 -0.12 15.50 -13.27
CA ILE A 2 0.32 14.64 -12.15
C ILE A 2 -0.75 13.57 -11.98
N THR A 3 -0.40 12.31 -12.18
CA THR A 3 -1.33 11.19 -11.99
C THR A 3 -1.59 11.03 -10.50
N THR A 4 -2.67 11.62 -9.99
CA THR A 4 -3.09 11.62 -8.57
C THR A 4 -3.41 10.22 -8.02
N THR A 5 -3.17 9.16 -8.79
CA THR A 5 -3.31 7.77 -8.35
C THR A 5 -2.18 7.32 -7.44
N ALA A 6 -0.97 7.88 -7.56
CA ALA A 6 0.16 7.52 -6.70
C ALA A 6 -0.11 7.73 -5.19
N PRO A 7 -0.63 8.88 -4.72
CA PRO A 7 -0.95 9.07 -3.30
C PRO A 7 -2.10 8.18 -2.81
N ILE A 8 -3.10 7.91 -3.67
CA ILE A 8 -4.23 7.03 -3.33
C ILE A 8 -3.76 5.57 -3.21
N THR A 9 -2.91 5.09 -4.12
CA THR A 9 -2.30 3.75 -4.06
C THR A 9 -1.42 3.61 -2.81
N ALA A 10 -0.66 4.64 -2.45
CA ALA A 10 0.15 4.63 -1.23
C ALA A 10 -0.72 4.56 0.04
N ALA A 11 -1.80 5.33 0.10
CA ALA A 11 -2.76 5.29 1.22
C ALA A 11 -3.42 3.91 1.37
N ARG A 12 -3.80 3.28 0.26
CA ARG A 12 -4.38 1.93 0.25
C ARG A 12 -3.38 0.86 0.68
N ALA A 13 -2.12 0.99 0.25
CA ALA A 13 -1.05 0.09 0.66
C ALA A 13 -0.76 0.22 2.17
N ALA A 14 -0.77 1.44 2.72
CA ALA A 14 -0.65 1.68 4.16
C ALA A 14 -1.82 1.06 4.95
N ALA A 15 -3.06 1.18 4.44
CA ALA A 15 -4.22 0.54 5.07
C ALA A 15 -4.16 -0.99 5.03
N LEU A 16 -3.71 -1.59 3.92
CA LEU A 16 -3.48 -3.04 3.83
C LEU A 16 -2.34 -3.54 4.72
N PHE A 17 -1.32 -2.70 4.93
CA PHE A 17 -0.20 -3.02 5.81
C PHE A 17 -0.66 -3.23 7.26
N VAL A 18 -1.47 -2.30 7.78
CA VAL A 18 -2.00 -2.34 9.16
C VAL A 18 -3.18 -3.30 9.32
N SER A 19 -3.83 -3.69 8.22
CA SER A 19 -4.87 -4.71 8.23
C SER A 19 -4.32 -6.07 8.66
N SER A 20 -5.16 -6.90 9.27
CA SER A 20 -4.86 -8.28 9.68
C SER A 20 -4.83 -9.28 8.51
N LEU A 21 -4.95 -8.80 7.27
CA LEU A 21 -4.98 -9.67 6.08
C LEU A 21 -3.62 -10.38 5.92
N SER A 22 -3.68 -11.70 5.77
CA SER A 22 -2.48 -12.54 5.64
C SER A 22 -1.70 -12.18 4.36
N ALA A 23 -0.39 -11.98 4.50
CA ALA A 23 0.48 -11.72 3.35
C ALA A 23 0.73 -12.98 2.49
N THR A 24 0.38 -14.14 3.02
CA THR A 24 0.56 -15.45 2.40
C THR A 24 -0.62 -15.83 1.50
N ASP A 25 -1.80 -15.23 1.74
CA ASP A 25 -2.97 -15.43 0.91
C ASP A 25 -2.98 -14.48 -0.29
N GLN A 26 -3.72 -14.88 -1.33
CA GLN A 26 -3.98 -14.07 -2.51
C GLN A 26 -5.37 -13.41 -2.35
N PRO A 27 -5.48 -12.28 -1.64
CA PRO A 27 -6.78 -11.65 -1.40
C PRO A 27 -7.45 -11.25 -2.71
N THR A 28 -8.75 -11.50 -2.78
CA THR A 28 -9.61 -10.97 -3.83
C THR A 28 -9.78 -9.46 -3.68
N TYR A 29 -10.24 -8.81 -4.76
CA TYR A 29 -10.48 -7.36 -4.74
C TYR A 29 -11.41 -6.93 -3.60
N ALA A 30 -12.51 -7.66 -3.40
CA ALA A 30 -13.52 -7.34 -2.40
C ALA A 30 -12.98 -7.47 -0.97
N GLU A 31 -12.13 -8.46 -0.72
CA GLU A 31 -11.47 -8.67 0.58
C GLU A 31 -10.46 -7.55 0.85
N ALA A 32 -9.64 -7.21 -0.12
CA ALA A 32 -8.68 -6.11 0.00
C ALA A 32 -9.39 -4.77 0.24
N GLU A 33 -10.45 -4.46 -0.50
CA GLU A 33 -11.22 -3.22 -0.33
C GLU A 33 -11.92 -3.16 1.03
N THR A 34 -12.49 -4.29 1.48
CA THR A 34 -13.10 -4.39 2.82
C THR A 34 -12.07 -4.18 3.91
N ALA A 35 -10.90 -4.81 3.78
CA ALA A 35 -9.78 -4.66 4.70
C ALA A 35 -9.24 -3.22 4.75
N ILE A 36 -9.09 -2.56 3.60
CA ILE A 36 -8.68 -1.15 3.52
C ILE A 36 -9.69 -0.27 4.26
N ARG A 37 -10.98 -0.43 3.98
CA ARG A 37 -12.04 0.35 4.63
C ARG A 37 -12.06 0.11 6.13
N HIS A 38 -11.93 -1.14 6.57
CA HIS A 38 -11.89 -1.49 7.98
C HIS A 38 -10.69 -0.84 8.68
N ALA A 39 -9.49 -0.95 8.10
CA ALA A 39 -8.29 -0.28 8.62
C ALA A 39 -8.49 1.24 8.74
N LEU A 40 -9.00 1.90 7.70
CA LEU A 40 -9.24 3.34 7.76
C LEU A 40 -10.25 3.73 8.85
N LEU A 41 -11.24 2.90 9.14
CA LEU A 41 -12.20 3.10 10.22
C LEU A 41 -11.55 2.86 11.60
N THR A 42 -10.76 1.80 11.76
CA THR A 42 -10.07 1.46 13.01
C THR A 42 -9.04 2.52 13.39
N HIS A 43 -8.27 3.00 12.43
CA HIS A 43 -7.20 3.98 12.64
C HIS A 43 -7.68 5.44 12.44
N GLY A 44 -8.98 5.63 12.18
CA GLY A 44 -9.67 6.92 12.03
C GLY A 44 -9.30 7.75 10.79
N SER A 45 -8.14 7.50 10.17
CA SER A 45 -7.70 8.17 8.95
C SER A 45 -6.54 7.46 8.28
N VAL A 46 -6.23 7.85 7.04
CA VAL A 46 -5.00 7.45 6.34
C VAL A 46 -3.76 7.82 7.16
N ARG A 47 -3.77 9.00 7.81
CA ARG A 47 -2.63 9.48 8.61
C ARG A 47 -2.38 8.57 9.82
N GLY A 48 -3.44 8.04 10.44
CA GLY A 48 -3.34 7.04 11.51
C GLY A 48 -2.67 5.74 11.01
N CYS A 49 -3.11 5.21 9.87
CA CYS A 49 -2.47 4.04 9.26
C CYS A 49 -0.99 4.29 8.93
N VAL A 50 -0.63 5.48 8.45
CA VAL A 50 0.77 5.84 8.13
C VAL A 50 1.62 5.96 9.39
N ALA A 51 1.06 6.46 10.50
CA ALA A 51 1.77 6.52 11.78
C ALA A 51 2.12 5.11 12.29
N ASP A 52 1.18 4.17 12.21
CA ASP A 52 1.42 2.79 12.62
C ASP A 52 2.43 2.07 11.72
N VAL A 53 2.38 2.33 10.41
CA VAL A 53 3.42 1.87 9.47
C VAL A 53 4.79 2.40 9.91
N ALA A 54 4.91 3.69 10.20
CA ALA A 54 6.18 4.30 10.62
C ALA A 54 6.69 3.70 11.93
N ALA A 55 5.81 3.44 12.90
CA ALA A 55 6.16 2.76 14.15
C ALA A 55 6.71 1.34 13.90
N SER A 56 6.03 0.54 13.08
CA SER A 56 6.50 -0.80 12.68
C SER A 56 7.88 -0.80 12.01
N TYR A 57 8.19 0.23 11.22
CA TYR A 57 9.52 0.38 10.62
C TYR A 57 10.60 0.73 11.64
N GLY A 58 10.25 1.37 12.76
CA GLY A 58 11.16 1.64 13.86
C GLY A 58 11.50 0.39 14.67
N ASP A 59 10.51 -0.46 14.92
CA ASP A 59 10.68 -1.68 15.72
C ASP A 59 11.26 -2.85 14.91
N TYR A 60 10.75 -3.08 13.69
CA TYR A 60 11.08 -4.24 12.85
C TYR A 60 11.13 -3.87 11.36
N PRO A 61 12.19 -3.15 10.92
CA PRO A 61 12.28 -2.63 9.56
C PRO A 61 12.15 -3.70 8.48
N GLU A 62 12.71 -4.91 8.69
CA GLU A 62 12.77 -5.92 7.63
C GLU A 62 11.44 -6.68 7.45
N LEU A 63 10.71 -6.85 8.55
CA LEU A 63 9.35 -7.38 8.53
C LEU A 63 8.40 -6.35 7.92
N ALA A 64 8.54 -5.08 8.30
CA ALA A 64 7.74 -3.98 7.77
C ALA A 64 7.99 -3.78 6.26
N ALA A 65 9.24 -3.83 5.83
CA ALA A 65 9.62 -3.78 4.41
C ALA A 65 8.99 -4.90 3.59
N SER A 66 9.03 -6.13 4.10
CA SER A 66 8.48 -7.30 3.43
C SER A 66 6.96 -7.20 3.31
N ARG A 67 6.27 -6.77 4.37
CA ARG A 67 4.81 -6.58 4.37
C ARG A 67 4.36 -5.40 3.49
N MET A 68 5.12 -4.30 3.45
CA MET A 68 4.82 -3.15 2.57
C MET A 68 5.00 -3.51 1.09
N ARG A 69 6.01 -4.33 0.75
CA ARG A 69 6.20 -4.84 -0.62
C ARG A 69 5.03 -5.72 -1.07
N TRP A 70 4.56 -6.60 -0.18
CA TRP A 70 3.34 -7.39 -0.43
C TRP A 70 2.13 -6.48 -0.64
N ALA A 71 1.87 -5.55 0.28
CA ALA A 71 0.70 -4.67 0.23
C ALA A 71 0.67 -3.85 -1.07
N ARG A 72 1.81 -3.27 -1.48
CA ARG A 72 1.93 -2.59 -2.77
C ARG A 72 1.66 -3.51 -3.96
N THR A 73 2.22 -4.71 -3.96
CA THR A 73 2.00 -5.68 -5.05
C THR A 73 0.52 -6.03 -5.20
N VAL A 74 -0.21 -6.17 -4.08
CA VAL A 74 -1.65 -6.41 -4.06
C VAL A 74 -2.42 -5.19 -4.59
N VAL A 75 -2.14 -3.99 -4.08
CA VAL A 75 -2.82 -2.77 -4.56
C VAL A 75 -2.53 -2.53 -6.04
N GLU A 76 -1.28 -2.65 -6.46
CA GLU A 76 -0.89 -2.51 -7.87
C GLU A 76 -1.59 -3.54 -8.74
N SER A 77 -1.66 -4.82 -8.34
CA SER A 77 -2.32 -5.86 -9.14
C SER A 77 -3.83 -5.61 -9.26
N LEU A 78 -4.48 -5.24 -8.16
CA LEU A 78 -5.91 -4.98 -8.08
C LEU A 78 -6.33 -3.73 -8.87
N TYR A 79 -5.58 -2.64 -8.74
CA TYR A 79 -5.91 -1.38 -9.40
C TYR A 79 -5.34 -1.27 -10.82
N ALA A 80 -4.28 -2.01 -11.18
CA ALA A 80 -3.89 -2.17 -12.58
C ALA A 80 -4.93 -2.96 -13.38
N HIS A 81 -5.65 -3.89 -12.74
CA HIS A 81 -6.79 -4.58 -13.36
C HIS A 81 -7.95 -3.63 -13.67
N GLN A 82 -8.17 -2.62 -12.82
CA GLN A 82 -9.24 -1.63 -13.00
C GLN A 82 -8.85 -0.49 -13.93
N ALA A 83 -7.57 -0.08 -13.94
CA ALA A 83 -7.06 0.98 -14.79
C ALA A 83 -6.87 0.57 -16.27
N ARG A 84 -7.39 -0.59 -16.69
CA ARG A 84 -7.21 -1.11 -18.05
C ARG A 84 -8.41 -0.79 -18.96
N PRO A 85 -8.37 0.30 -19.76
CA PRO A 85 -8.73 0.20 -21.17
C PRO A 85 -7.62 -0.57 -21.91
N ARG A 86 -7.99 -1.32 -22.95
CA ARG A 86 -7.11 -2.19 -23.74
C ARG A 86 -5.80 -1.49 -24.16
N GLY A 87 -4.64 -1.91 -23.61
CA GLY A 87 -3.35 -1.67 -24.28
C GLY A 87 -2.10 -1.54 -23.38
N ARG A 88 -1.25 -2.58 -23.46
CA ARG A 88 0.23 -2.53 -23.54
C ARG A 88 1.10 -2.37 -22.27
N THR A 89 1.91 -3.43 -22.10
CA THR A 89 3.27 -3.60 -21.53
C THR A 89 3.60 -3.12 -20.12
N ARG A 90 3.80 -4.13 -19.25
CA ARG A 90 4.60 -4.11 -18.03
C ARG A 90 6.01 -3.58 -18.32
N THR A 91 6.40 -2.53 -17.61
CA THR A 91 7.81 -2.21 -17.38
C THR A 91 8.01 -2.19 -15.88
N ARG A 92 8.77 -3.15 -15.36
CA ARG A 92 9.26 -3.15 -13.97
C ARG A 92 10.42 -2.17 -13.87
N PRO A 93 10.48 -1.32 -12.84
CA PRO A 93 11.74 -0.91 -12.27
C PRO A 93 11.90 -1.56 -10.89
N ILE A 94 12.99 -2.31 -10.76
CA ILE A 94 13.47 -2.89 -9.51
C ILE A 94 14.36 -1.82 -8.88
N GLY A 95 14.00 -1.32 -7.70
CA GLY A 95 14.87 -0.43 -6.91
C GLY A 95 14.12 0.71 -6.21
N VAL A 96 13.39 0.43 -5.12
CA VAL A 96 12.68 1.47 -4.35
C VAL A 96 12.69 1.20 -2.84
N HIS A 97 13.84 0.88 -2.23
CA HIS A 97 13.85 0.71 -0.77
C HIS A 97 13.93 2.05 0.00
N ARG A 98 14.72 3.02 -0.51
CA ARG A 98 14.94 4.31 0.16
C ARG A 98 13.91 5.39 -0.20
N ARG A 99 13.29 5.28 -1.39
CA ARG A 99 12.26 6.22 -1.86
C ARG A 99 10.91 6.00 -1.18
N LEU A 100 10.61 4.75 -0.83
CA LEU A 100 9.35 4.34 -0.22
C LEU A 100 9.11 4.96 1.16
N VAL A 101 10.14 4.96 2.01
CA VAL A 101 10.06 5.56 3.36
C VAL A 101 9.92 7.08 3.24
N SER A 102 10.62 7.71 2.28
CA SER A 102 10.51 9.15 2.02
C SER A 102 9.15 9.57 1.47
N GLU A 103 8.52 8.76 0.63
CA GLU A 103 7.17 9.01 0.09
C GLU A 103 6.08 8.79 1.14
N CYS A 104 6.24 7.78 2.02
CA CYS A 104 5.36 7.60 3.18
C CYS A 104 5.49 8.78 4.17
N LEU A 105 6.70 9.29 4.41
CA LEU A 105 6.92 10.47 5.26
C LEU A 105 6.33 11.75 4.65
N ALA A 106 6.37 11.89 3.32
CA ALA A 106 5.79 13.03 2.60
C ALA A 106 4.24 13.04 2.61
N VAL A 107 3.60 11.88 2.78
CA VAL A 107 2.14 11.77 2.98
C VAL A 107 1.75 12.03 4.44
N ALA A 108 2.69 11.91 5.38
CA ALA A 108 2.45 12.16 6.79
C ALA A 108 2.53 13.66 7.17
N ALA A 109 3.32 14.47 6.46
CA ALA A 109 3.45 15.92 6.66
C ALA A 109 2.27 16.69 6.06
#